data_AF-A0A8S2XP51-F1
#
_entry.id   AF-A0A8S2XP51-F1
#
_cell.length_a   1.000
_cell.length_b   1.000
_cell.length_c   1.000
_cell.angle_alpha   90.00
_cell.angle_beta   90.00
_cell.angle_gamma   90.00
#
_symmetry.space_group_name_H-M   'P 1'
#
loop_
_entity.id
_entity.type
_entity.pdbx_description
1 polymer ?
#
loop_
_entity_poly.entity_id
_entity_poly.type
_entity_poly.pdbx_seq_one_letter_code
_entity_poly.pdbx_strand_id
1 'polypeptide(L)' 'SFSIGKQESAKWNPGAIGGSPSVTYTDGPKTLVVTLVCVKNETDELEALGEATTNNYKMRLTNKCACWDGCG' A
#
# COMPACT_ATOMS: atom_id res chain seq x y z
N SER A 1 1.55 20.66 6.45
CA SER A 1 1.58 19.22 6.16
C SER A 1 1.35 19.00 4.68
N PHE A 2 1.92 17.95 4.09
CA PHE A 2 1.68 17.58 2.70
C PHE A 2 0.86 16.29 2.68
N SER A 3 -0.36 16.37 2.17
CA SER A 3 -1.27 15.23 2.06
C SER A 3 -1.12 14.59 0.68
N ILE A 4 -0.96 13.26 0.62
CA ILE A 4 -0.82 12.47 -0.62
C ILE A 4 -1.96 11.46 -0.81
N GLY A 5 -2.90 11.42 0.13
CA GLY A 5 -4.05 10.54 0.15
C GLY A 5 -4.85 10.76 1.43
N LYS A 6 -6.16 10.48 1.39
CA LYS A 6 -7.05 10.61 2.55
C LYS A 6 -7.58 9.26 3.00
N GLN A 7 -7.68 9.02 4.31
CA GLN A 7 -8.13 7.74 4.85
C GLN A 7 -9.54 7.36 4.36
N GLU A 8 -10.45 8.32 4.25
CA GLU A 8 -11.81 8.13 3.76
C GLU A 8 -11.91 7.71 2.29
N SER A 9 -10.82 7.84 1.54
CA SER A 9 -10.75 7.45 0.12
C SER A 9 -10.19 6.05 -0.11
N ALA A 10 -9.89 5.31 0.96
CA ALA A 10 -9.23 4.01 0.88
C ALA A 10 -10.00 3.03 -0.02
N LYS A 11 -9.29 2.43 -0.98
CA LYS A 11 -9.80 1.38 -1.86
C LYS A 11 -8.90 0.17 -1.83
N TRP A 12 -9.46 -0.98 -1.47
CA TRP A 12 -8.77 -2.26 -1.54
C TRP A 12 -8.67 -2.74 -2.99
N ASN A 13 -7.49 -3.23 -3.37
CA ASN A 13 -7.26 -3.95 -4.60
C ASN A 13 -6.65 -5.32 -4.25
N PRO A 14 -7.37 -6.43 -4.48
CA PRO A 14 -6.89 -7.76 -4.11
C PRO A 14 -5.67 -8.23 -4.94
N GLY A 15 -5.31 -7.52 -6.01
CA GLY A 15 -4.33 -7.99 -6.98
C GLY A 15 -4.92 -9.04 -7.93
N ALA A 16 -4.25 -9.27 -9.06
CA ALA A 16 -4.55 -10.40 -9.94
C ALA A 16 -3.90 -11.69 -9.40
N ILE A 17 -4.18 -12.84 -10.03
CA ILE A 17 -3.47 -14.09 -9.72
C ILE A 17 -1.96 -13.84 -9.88
N GLY A 18 -1.20 -13.99 -8.79
CA GLY A 18 0.25 -13.73 -8.75
C GLY A 18 0.66 -12.26 -8.55
N GLY A 19 -0.30 -11.33 -8.45
CA GLY A 19 -0.05 -9.93 -8.09
C GLY A 19 -0.16 -9.69 -6.58
N SER A 20 0.61 -8.74 -6.07
CA SER A 20 0.51 -8.31 -4.67
C SER A 20 -0.77 -7.48 -4.44
N PRO A 21 -1.50 -7.71 -3.32
CA PRO A 21 -2.60 -6.84 -2.95
C PRO A 21 -2.12 -5.43 -2.64
N SER A 22 -3.02 -4.45 -2.74
CA SER A 22 -2.70 -3.06 -2.44
C SER A 22 -3.90 -2.28 -1.91
N VAL A 23 -3.61 -1.16 -1.26
CA VAL A 23 -4.61 -0.15 -0.87
C VAL A 23 -4.26 1.15 -1.58
N THR A 24 -5.26 1.78 -2.18
CA THR A 24 -5.11 3.07 -2.85
C THR A 24 -5.84 4.15 -2.07
N TYR A 25 -5.21 5.32 -1.94
CA TYR A 25 -5.75 6.53 -1.32
C TYR A 25 -5.63 7.69 -2.29
N THR A 26 -6.61 8.59 -2.32
CA THR A 26 -6.63 9.77 -3.18
C THR A 26 -6.81 11.07 -2.40
N ASP A 27 -6.21 12.15 -2.91
CA ASP A 27 -6.38 13.51 -2.42
C ASP A 27 -6.27 14.50 -3.59
N GLY A 28 -7.42 14.87 -4.17
CA GLY A 28 -7.46 15.64 -5.41
C GLY A 28 -6.80 14.87 -6.57
N PRO A 29 -5.78 15.42 -7.26
CA PRO A 29 -5.07 14.71 -8.32
C PRO A 29 -4.06 13.67 -7.81
N LYS A 30 -3.78 13.67 -6.50
CA LYS A 30 -2.76 12.80 -5.90
C LYS A 30 -3.34 11.43 -5.59
N THR A 31 -2.54 10.42 -5.85
CA THR A 31 -2.83 9.02 -5.55
C THR A 31 -1.65 8.41 -4.81
N LEU A 32 -1.92 7.78 -3.67
CA LEU A 32 -0.97 6.94 -2.95
C LEU A 32 -1.38 5.48 -3.14
N VAL A 33 -0.45 4.66 -3.61
CA VAL A 33 -0.61 3.20 -3.68
C VAL A 33 0.30 2.56 -2.64
N VAL A 34 -0.29 1.82 -1.70
CA VAL A 34 0.43 1.01 -0.71
C VAL A 34 0.36 -0.44 -1.15
N THR A 35 1.48 -0.99 -1.62
CA THR A 35 1.58 -2.42 -1.96
C THR A 35 1.86 -3.23 -0.69
N LEU A 36 1.13 -4.31 -0.53
CA LEU A 36 1.21 -5.18 0.64
C LEU A 36 2.06 -6.41 0.31
N VAL A 37 3.07 -6.67 1.12
CA VAL A 37 4.00 -7.78 0.96
C VAL A 37 3.92 -8.69 2.19
N CYS A 38 3.51 -9.93 1.97
CA CYS A 38 3.44 -10.96 2.99
C CYS A 38 4.84 -11.47 3.35
N VAL A 39 5.26 -11.24 4.59
CA VAL A 39 6.45 -11.89 5.17
C VAL A 39 6.11 -12.31 6.60
N LYS A 40 6.16 -13.62 6.88
CA LYS A 40 5.68 -14.20 8.15
C LYS A 40 6.65 -14.03 9.33
N ASN A 41 7.95 -13.93 9.05
CA ASN A 41 9.01 -14.04 10.06
C ASN A 41 9.86 -12.77 10.20
N GLU A 42 9.40 -11.64 9.66
CA GLU A 42 10.13 -10.38 9.70
C GLU A 42 9.39 -9.30 10.50
N THR A 43 10.12 -8.23 10.80
CA THR A 43 9.56 -7.06 11.48
C THR A 43 8.71 -6.27 10.49
N ASP A 44 7.60 -5.72 10.99
CA ASP A 44 6.74 -4.86 10.20
C ASP A 44 7.52 -3.65 9.70
N GLU A 45 7.54 -3.45 8.39
CA GLU A 45 8.29 -2.37 7.74
C GLU A 45 7.40 -1.62 6.75
N LEU A 46 7.38 -0.30 6.87
CA LEU A 46 6.75 0.60 5.91
C LEU A 46 7.83 1.42 5.20
N GLU A 47 8.01 1.15 3.92
CA GLU A 47 8.99 1.82 3.08
C GLU A 47 8.31 2.81 2.13
N ALA A 48 8.80 4.05 2.13
CA ALA A 48 8.39 5.06 1.16
C ALA A 48 9.25 4.95 -0.10
N LEU A 49 8.65 4.51 -1.20
CA LEU A 49 9.31 4.39 -2.51
C LEU A 49 9.35 5.73 -3.27
N GLY A 50 8.60 6.72 -2.79
CA GLY A 50 8.56 8.06 -3.33
C GLY A 50 7.51 8.26 -4.44
N GLU A 51 7.67 9.35 -5.19
CA GLU A 51 6.81 9.69 -6.33
C GLU A 51 7.29 8.91 -7.57
N ALA A 52 6.46 8.01 -8.07
CA ALA A 52 6.78 7.18 -9.24
C ALA A 52 6.50 7.92 -10.55
N THR A 53 5.43 8.71 -10.58
CA THR A 53 5.06 9.64 -11.66
C THR A 53 4.36 10.84 -11.03
N THR A 54 4.21 11.95 -11.75
CA THR A 54 3.54 13.15 -11.23
C THR A 54 2.22 12.81 -10.52
N ASN A 55 2.10 13.25 -9.27
CA ASN A 55 0.98 13.02 -8.36
C ASN A 55 0.71 11.54 -7.99
N ASN A 56 1.63 10.61 -8.25
CA ASN A 56 1.48 9.20 -7.93
C ASN A 56 2.61 8.74 -7.01
N TYR A 57 2.25 8.41 -5.78
CA TYR A 57 3.16 8.03 -4.72
C TYR A 57 3.04 6.54 -4.44
N LYS A 58 4.16 5.91 -4.11
CA LYS A 58 4.20 4.49 -3.78
C LYS A 58 4.79 4.27 -2.40
N MET A 59 4.19 3.34 -1.68
CA MET A 59 4.73 2.79 -0.44
C MET A 59 4.65 1.26 -0.50
N ARG A 60 5.55 0.61 0.21
CA ARG A 60 5.53 -0.84 0.41
C ARG A 60 5.39 -1.12 1.89
N LEU A 61 4.37 -1.89 2.25
CA LEU A 61 4.17 -2.40 3.61
C LEU A 61 4.49 -3.88 3.62
N THR A 62 5.60 -4.23 4.27
CA THR A 62 5.98 -5.60 4.59
C THR A 62 5.40 -5.95 5.95
N ASN A 63 4.48 -6.91 5.99
CA ASN A 63 3.77 -7.27 7.22
C ASN A 63 3.24 -8.70 7.14
N LYS A 64 3.24 -9.44 8.24
CA LYS A 64 2.61 -10.77 8.30
C LYS A 64 1.11 -10.73 7.97
N CYS A 65 0.42 -9.65 8.35
CA CYS A 65 -1.00 -9.45 8.08
C CYS A 65 -1.33 -9.21 6.60
N ALA A 66 -0.33 -8.96 5.76
CA ALA A 66 -0.51 -8.92 4.31
C ALA A 66 -0.62 -10.33 3.69
N CYS A 67 -0.36 -11.39 4.46
CA CYS A 67 -0.58 -12.75 4.02
C CYS A 67 -2.07 -13.06 3.86
N TRP A 68 -2.38 -14.09 3.05
CA TRP A 68 -3.76 -14.48 2.74
C TRP A 68 -4.53 -14.97 3.98
N ASP A 69 -3.82 -15.46 4.99
CA ASP A 69 -4.32 -15.87 6.30
C ASP A 69 -4.37 -14.71 7.31
N GLY A 70 -4.08 -13.48 6.86
CA GLY A 70 -4.08 -12.29 7.69
C GLY A 70 -3.00 -12.36 8.78
N CYS A 71 -3.35 -11.91 9.99
CA CYS A 71 -2.41 -11.85 11.12
C CYS A 71 -2.33 -13.15 11.95
N GLY A 72 -2.82 -14.28 11.40
CA GLY A 72 -2.95 -15.57 12.08
C GLY A 72 -1.63 -16.25 12.42
#